data_AF-J9EP56-F1
#
_entry.id   AF-J9EP56-F1
#
_cell.length_a   1.000
_cell.length_b   1.000
_cell.length_c   1.000
_cell.angle_alpha   90.00
_cell.angle_beta   90.00
_cell.angle_gamma   90.00
#
_symmetry.space_group_name_H-M   'P 1'
#
loop_
_entity.id
_entity.type
_entity.pdbx_description
1 polymer ?
#
loop_
_entity_poly.entity_id
_entity_poly.type
_entity_poly.pdbx_seq_one_letter_code
_entity_poly.pdbx_strand_id
1 'polypeptide(L)'
;MEDSVFLSTPVNATAAVTVPHKMGPVKLLKRSARRCLFGRPDPQNVDQWLTEELSEIRREQHRRWGVLFGHENPCASAITTEWEFTPVPAESV
;
A
#
# COMPACT_ATOMS: atom_id res chain seq x y z
N MET A 1 11.68 -22.56 20.17
CA MET A 1 10.72 -21.63 19.54
C MET A 1 11.53 -20.81 18.59
N GLU A 2 11.58 -21.25 17.33
CA GLU A 2 12.41 -20.67 16.30
C GLU A 2 11.53 -19.86 15.35
N ASP A 3 11.76 -18.54 15.37
CA ASP A 3 11.12 -17.57 14.50
C ASP A 3 11.55 -17.80 13.05
N SER A 4 10.57 -18.10 12.20
CA SER A 4 10.78 -18.25 10.75
C SER A 4 10.74 -16.88 10.07
N VAL A 5 11.91 -16.27 9.87
CA VAL A 5 12.07 -15.11 8.99
C VAL A 5 12.32 -15.60 7.57
N PHE A 6 11.32 -15.50 6.70
CA PHE A 6 11.46 -15.80 5.28
C PHE A 6 12.21 -14.67 4.56
N LEU A 7 13.53 -14.82 4.44
CA LEU A 7 14.35 -14.02 3.52
C LEU A 7 14.16 -14.56 2.09
N SER A 8 13.38 -13.85 1.27
CA SER A 8 13.28 -14.12 -0.16
C SER A 8 14.57 -13.68 -0.87
N THR A 9 15.48 -14.62 -1.12
CA THR A 9 16.61 -14.43 -2.03
C THR A 9 16.17 -14.43 -3.49
N PRO A 10 16.60 -13.46 -4.33
CA PRO A 10 16.36 -13.53 -5.76
C PRO A 10 17.26 -14.60 -6.40
N VAL A 11 16.62 -15.59 -7.03
CA VAL A 11 17.28 -16.65 -7.80
C VAL A 11 17.75 -16.06 -9.13
N ASN A 12 18.97 -15.51 -9.15
CA ASN A 12 19.65 -15.19 -10.39
C ASN A 12 20.66 -16.32 -10.68
N ALA A 13 20.19 -17.34 -11.39
CA ALA A 13 21.03 -18.44 -11.85
C ALA A 13 21.99 -17.90 -12.93
N THR A 14 23.26 -17.77 -12.56
CA THR A 14 24.38 -17.49 -13.46
C THR A 14 24.59 -18.71 -14.37
N ALA A 15 23.96 -18.71 -15.54
CA ALA A 15 24.43 -19.49 -16.68
C ALA A 15 25.26 -18.56 -17.57
N ALA A 16 26.57 -18.72 -17.53
CA ALA A 16 27.48 -18.08 -18.47
C ALA A 16 27.14 -18.54 -19.89
N VAL A 17 26.55 -17.67 -20.69
CA VAL A 17 26.47 -17.82 -22.15
C VAL A 17 26.97 -16.53 -22.78
N THR A 18 28.02 -16.73 -23.56
CA THR A 18 28.73 -15.84 -24.46
C THR A 18 27.90 -14.70 -25.04
N VAL A 19 28.44 -13.48 -24.99
CA VAL A 19 27.94 -12.31 -25.71
C VAL A 19 28.15 -12.52 -27.21
N PRO A 20 27.13 -12.24 -28.05
CA PRO A 20 27.40 -11.50 -29.27
C PRO A 20 26.63 -10.18 -29.28
N HIS A 21 27.40 -9.13 -29.53
CA HIS A 21 26.96 -7.76 -29.74
C HIS A 21 25.96 -7.66 -30.90
N LYS A 22 24.67 -7.51 -30.57
CA LYS A 22 23.65 -6.69 -31.24
C LYS A 22 22.29 -7.11 -30.67
N MET A 23 21.84 -6.45 -29.60
CA MET A 23 20.40 -6.42 -29.34
C MET A 23 19.78 -5.56 -30.43
N GLY A 24 19.35 -6.20 -31.53
CA GLY A 24 18.30 -5.64 -32.37
C GLY A 24 17.08 -5.33 -31.50
N PRO A 25 16.19 -4.42 -31.92
CA PRO A 25 15.07 -4.00 -31.09
C PRO A 25 14.28 -5.23 -30.66
N VAL A 26 14.30 -5.50 -29.36
CA VAL A 26 13.49 -6.55 -28.76
C VAL A 26 12.04 -6.15 -29.05
N LYS A 27 11.43 -6.81 -30.03
CA LYS A 27 9.99 -6.68 -30.28
C LYS A 27 9.33 -7.23 -29.03
N LEU A 28 9.04 -6.36 -28.05
CA LEU A 28 8.20 -6.67 -26.92
C LEU A 28 6.94 -7.28 -27.51
N LEU A 29 6.78 -8.60 -27.33
CA LEU A 29 5.58 -9.32 -27.74
C LEU A 29 4.42 -8.60 -27.06
N LYS A 30 3.68 -7.78 -27.80
CA LYS A 30 2.53 -7.03 -27.28
C LYS A 30 1.53 -8.07 -26.79
N ARG A 31 1.58 -8.38 -25.49
CA ARG A 31 0.59 -9.21 -24.84
C ARG A 31 -0.73 -8.47 -24.99
N SER A 32 -1.69 -9.08 -25.69
CA SER A 32 -2.98 -8.47 -26.06
C SER A 32 -3.68 -7.74 -24.90
N ALA A 33 -3.51 -8.24 -23.67
CA ALA A 33 -4.08 -7.66 -22.45
C ALA A 33 -3.33 -6.45 -21.87
N ARG A 34 -2.03 -6.27 -22.17
CA ARG A 34 -1.23 -5.15 -21.64
C ARG A 34 -1.44 -3.91 -22.50
N ARG A 35 -2.53 -3.19 -22.23
CA ARG A 35 -2.87 -1.93 -22.89
C ARG A 35 -3.37 -0.90 -21.88
N CYS A 36 -3.02 0.36 -22.13
CA CYS A 36 -3.60 1.48 -21.41
C CYS A 36 -4.96 1.82 -22.05
N LEU A 37 -6.02 1.87 -21.24
CA LEU A 37 -7.39 2.08 -21.74
C LEU A 37 -7.72 3.56 -21.91
N PHE A 38 -7.18 4.43 -21.04
CA PHE A 38 -7.58 5.83 -20.92
C PHE A 38 -6.42 6.82 -21.02
N GLY A 39 -5.23 6.37 -21.44
CA GLY A 39 -4.01 7.18 -21.47
C GLY A 39 -3.24 7.19 -20.14
N ARG A 40 -2.02 7.73 -20.17
CA ARG A 40 -1.19 7.84 -18.97
C ARG A 40 -1.68 9.02 -18.14
N PRO A 41 -2.08 8.81 -16.88
CA PRO A 41 -2.41 9.93 -16.00
C PRO A 41 -1.14 10.67 -15.59
N ASP A 42 -1.30 11.92 -15.15
CA ASP A 42 -0.24 12.64 -14.44
C ASP A 42 -0.04 12.02 -13.06
N PRO A 43 1.13 11.44 -12.76
CA PRO A 43 1.39 10.80 -11.47
C PRO A 43 1.22 11.75 -10.29
N GLN A 44 1.65 13.01 -10.42
CA GLN A 44 1.62 13.96 -9.30
C GLN A 44 0.19 14.33 -8.92
N ASN A 45 -0.66 14.57 -9.91
CA ASN A 45 -2.06 14.87 -9.70
C ASN A 45 -2.81 13.67 -9.07
N VAL A 46 -2.56 12.45 -9.58
CA VAL A 46 -3.18 11.25 -9.01
C VAL A 46 -2.75 11.03 -7.56
N ASP A 47 -1.46 11.15 -7.25
CA ASP A 47 -0.95 10.98 -5.90
C ASP A 47 -1.50 12.04 -4.94
N GLN A 48 -1.61 13.29 -5.41
CA GLN A 48 -2.23 14.37 -4.65
C GLN A 48 -3.70 14.06 -4.36
N TRP A 49 -4.49 13.73 -5.38
CA TRP A 49 -5.90 13.40 -5.23
C TRP A 49 -6.13 12.22 -4.29
N LEU A 50 -5.35 11.14 -4.44
CA LEU A 50 -5.42 10.00 -3.53
C LEU A 50 -5.10 10.39 -2.08
N THR A 51 -4.12 11.27 -1.88
CA THR A 51 -3.75 11.76 -0.55
C THR A 51 -4.87 12.56 0.08
N GLU A 52 -5.49 13.47 -0.69
CA GLU A 52 -6.62 14.29 -0.26
C GLU A 52 -7.82 13.42 0.13
N GLU A 53 -8.25 12.52 -0.75
CA GLU A 53 -9.38 11.62 -0.49
C GLU A 53 -9.15 10.74 0.75
N LEU A 54 -7.95 10.19 0.91
CA LEU A 54 -7.62 9.39 2.08
C LEU A 54 -7.60 10.23 3.37
N SER A 55 -7.18 11.48 3.29
CA SER A 55 -7.18 12.40 4.43
C SER A 55 -8.61 12.74 4.88
N GLU A 56 -9.52 12.91 3.93
CA GLU A 56 -10.94 13.18 4.18
C GLU A 56 -11.62 11.99 4.86
N ILE A 57 -11.38 10.78 4.37
CA ILE A 57 -11.88 9.54 5.00
C ILE A 57 -11.39 9.43 6.45
N ARG A 58 -10.09 9.67 6.68
CA ARG A 58 -9.50 9.61 8.03
C ARG A 58 -10.11 10.66 8.95
N ARG A 59 -10.34 11.88 8.45
CA ARG A 59 -10.98 12.95 9.22
C ARG A 59 -12.41 12.61 9.60
N GLU A 60 -13.18 12.03 8.69
CA GLU A 60 -14.56 11.63 8.98
C GLU A 60 -14.62 10.46 9.97
N GLN A 61 -13.75 9.47 9.82
CA GLN A 61 -13.63 8.37 10.79
C GLN A 61 -13.24 8.90 12.18
N HIS A 62 -12.29 9.82 12.24
CA HIS A 62 -11.89 10.46 13.48
C HIS A 62 -13.04 11.23 14.13
N ARG A 63 -13.81 12.01 13.34
CA ARG A 63 -14.97 12.76 13.82
C ARG A 63 -16.08 11.84 14.33
N ARG A 64 -16.34 10.74 13.64
CA ARG A 64 -17.42 9.80 13.96
C ARG A 64 -17.13 8.96 15.20
N TRP A 65 -15.91 8.45 15.29
CA TRP A 65 -15.55 7.48 16.34
C TRP A 65 -14.74 8.11 17.46
N GLY A 66 -14.15 9.29 17.27
CA GLY A 66 -13.30 9.89 18.29
C GLY A 66 -11.97 9.14 18.47
N VAL A 67 -11.56 8.35 17.48
CA VAL A 67 -10.33 7.53 17.52
C VAL A 67 -9.31 8.09 16.53
N LEU A 68 -8.04 8.07 16.93
CA LEU A 68 -6.90 8.34 16.06
C LEU A 68 -6.34 7.01 15.53
N PHE A 69 -6.89 6.54 14.40
CA PHE A 69 -6.53 5.23 13.81
C PHE A 69 -5.04 5.06 13.49
N GLY A 70 -4.31 6.15 13.21
CA GLY A 70 -2.88 6.07 12.94
C GLY A 70 -2.03 5.70 14.16
N HIS A 71 -2.53 5.99 15.36
CA HIS A 71 -1.84 5.68 16.63
C HIS A 71 -2.63 4.66 17.45
N GLU A 72 -3.73 4.12 16.92
CA GLU A 72 -4.68 3.22 17.60
C GLU A 72 -5.12 3.68 18.99
N ASN A 73 -5.20 5.00 19.18
CA ASN A 73 -5.51 5.60 20.46
C ASN A 73 -6.84 6.37 20.40
N PRO A 74 -7.65 6.34 21.47
CA PRO A 74 -8.77 7.26 21.59
C PRO A 74 -8.24 8.70 21.58
N CYS A 75 -8.97 9.59 20.93
CA CYS A 75 -8.59 10.98 20.87
C CYS A 75 -8.91 11.67 22.20
N ALA A 76 -7.90 12.25 22.85
CA ALA A 76 -8.07 12.98 24.10
C ALA A 76 -9.04 14.17 23.99
N SER A 77 -9.23 14.73 22.79
CA SER A 77 -10.17 15.83 22.52
C SER A 77 -11.54 15.37 22.00
N ALA A 78 -11.82 14.06 21.93
CA ALA A 78 -13.13 13.54 21.51
C ALA A 78 -14.21 13.66 22.62
N ILE A 79 -14.21 14.80 23.31
CA ILE A 79 -15.18 15.18 24.35
C ILE A 79 -16.63 15.20 23.78
N THR A 80 -16.78 15.19 22.45
CA THR A 80 -18.06 15.24 21.74
C THR A 80 -18.60 13.90 21.26
N THR A 81 -17.86 12.79 21.36
CA THR A 81 -18.32 11.49 20.85
C THR A 81 -19.02 10.66 21.92
N GLU A 82 -20.10 9.97 21.53
CA GLU A 82 -20.93 9.11 22.40
C GLU A 82 -20.26 7.78 22.81
N TRP A 83 -19.00 7.56 22.43
CA TRP A 83 -18.30 6.30 22.58
C TRP A 83 -17.32 6.32 23.76
N GLU A 84 -17.38 5.28 24.58
CA GLU A 84 -16.37 4.99 25.62
C GLU A 84 -15.47 3.85 25.14
N PHE A 85 -14.16 4.07 25.18
CA PHE A 85 -13.17 3.10 24.71
C PHE A 85 -12.55 2.36 25.89
N THR A 86 -12.82 1.05 25.98
CA THR A 86 -12.22 0.17 26.99
C THR A 86 -11.22 -0.79 26.33
N PRO A 87 -9.94 -0.79 26.74
CA PRO A 87 -8.99 -1.76 26.25
C PRO A 87 -9.34 -3.14 26.80
N VAL A 88 -9.43 -4.14 25.91
CA VAL A 88 -9.71 -5.54 26.26
C VAL A 88 -8.57 -6.43 25.79
N PRO A 89 -8.19 -7.47 26.55
CA PRO A 89 -7.21 -8.46 26.09
C PRO A 89 -7.65 -9.16 24.80
N ALA A 90 -6.70 -9.53 23.94
CA ALA A 90 -6.98 -10.15 22.65
C ALA A 90 -7.66 -11.52 22.79
N GLU A 91 -7.40 -12.22 23.89
CA GLU A 91 -7.99 -13.50 24.25
C GLU A 91 -9.44 -13.41 24.76
N SER A 92 -9.97 -12.20 24.95
CA SER A 92 -11.25 -11.97 25.64
C SER A 92 -12.42 -11.57 24.74
N VAL A 93 -12.23 -11.57 23.40
CA VAL A 93 -13.20 -11.08 22.40
C VAL A 93 -13.68 -12.20 21.48
#